data_AF-A0A4U9VEF8-F1
#
_entry.id   AF-A0A4U9VEF8-F1
#
_cell.length_a   1.000
_cell.length_b   1.000
_cell.length_c   1.000
_cell.angle_alpha   90.00
_cell.angle_beta   90.00
_cell.angle_gamma   90.00
#
_symmetry.space_group_name_H-M   'P 1'
#
loop_
_entity.id
_entity.type
_entity.pdbx_description
1 polymer ?
#
loop_
_entity_poly.entity_id
_entity_poly.type
_entity_poly.pdbx_seq_one_letter_code
_entity_poly.pdbx_strand_id
1 'polypeptide(L)'
;MNFDELKKSWQEQSTEEDLHNPNLQQYKEVGNIMAKLRRNIKREFVSWLLCVIFLIAVPMLPFYKIQGYAAFAYYFFIVQICLSSLLYYRRFYYLIKSAGQIELLASREHLLKLYYDLKYAVETYRIVAYVMIPQALFLYLIMIGRNKAIEWFEKLYHFKETYQQDPDFILWMILSAIASIAIIAVITELMIRYYYGDYVKQIKENLDQMESD
;
A
#
# COMPACT_ATOMS: atom_id res chain seq x y z
N MET A 1 -61.12 8.81 14.76
CA MET A 1 -59.96 8.03 14.31
C MET A 1 -59.20 7.63 15.56
N ASN A 2 -59.28 6.35 15.95
CA ASN A 2 -58.74 5.87 17.21
C ASN A 2 -57.24 5.58 17.08
N PHE A 3 -56.44 5.94 18.08
CA PHE A 3 -55.00 5.65 18.11
C PHE A 3 -54.69 4.14 17.97
N ASP A 4 -55.62 3.29 18.43
CA ASP A 4 -55.54 1.84 18.25
C ASP A 4 -55.72 1.39 16.80
N GLU A 5 -56.51 2.10 15.98
CA GLU A 5 -56.63 1.81 14.54
C GLU A 5 -55.35 2.19 13.79
N LEU A 6 -54.71 3.31 14.18
CA LEU A 6 -53.40 3.71 13.66
C LEU A 6 -52.32 2.71 14.05
N LYS A 7 -52.36 2.18 15.27
CA LYS A 7 -51.40 1.18 15.74
C LYS A 7 -51.60 -0.18 15.08
N LYS A 8 -52.85 -0.58 14.85
CA LYS A 8 -53.20 -1.78 14.07
C LYS A 8 -52.75 -1.66 12.62
N SER A 9 -53.07 -0.55 11.95
CA SER A 9 -52.64 -0.33 10.56
C SER A 9 -51.12 -0.25 10.41
N TRP A 10 -50.40 0.26 11.42
CA TRP A 10 -48.93 0.24 11.47
C TRP A 10 -48.34 -1.16 11.74
N GLN A 11 -49.07 -2.03 12.45
CA GLN A 11 -48.66 -3.42 12.69
C GLN A 11 -49.10 -4.39 11.58
N GLU A 12 -50.17 -4.06 10.85
CA GLU A 12 -50.70 -4.78 9.69
C GLU A 12 -49.98 -4.40 8.39
N GLN A 13 -49.23 -3.29 8.37
CA GLN A 13 -48.16 -3.09 7.40
C GLN A 13 -47.05 -4.11 7.68
N SER A 14 -47.23 -5.28 7.09
CA SER A 14 -46.25 -6.36 7.01
C SER A 14 -44.85 -5.79 6.77
N THR A 15 -43.95 -6.13 7.69
CA THR A 15 -42.51 -5.89 7.66
C THR A 15 -41.82 -6.66 6.52
N GLU A 16 -42.47 -6.78 5.36
CA GLU A 16 -42.00 -7.45 4.14
C GLU A 16 -41.72 -6.44 3.03
N GLU A 17 -42.34 -5.25 3.03
CA GLU A 17 -42.02 -4.20 2.05
C GLU A 17 -40.74 -3.41 2.40
N ASP A 18 -40.28 -3.42 3.66
CA ASP A 18 -38.96 -2.88 4.05
C ASP A 18 -37.78 -3.84 3.74
N LEU A 19 -38.07 -5.05 3.23
CA LEU A 19 -37.06 -6.07 2.90
C LEU A 19 -36.70 -6.15 1.40
N HIS A 20 -37.33 -5.35 0.54
CA HIS A 20 -37.09 -5.37 -0.91
C HIS A 20 -36.28 -4.17 -1.41
N ASN A 21 -35.15 -3.87 -0.77
CA ASN A 21 -34.06 -3.28 -1.55
C ASN A 21 -33.24 -4.45 -2.11
N PRO A 22 -33.38 -4.82 -3.41
CA PRO A 22 -32.67 -5.95 -4.00
C PRO A 22 -31.15 -5.85 -3.81
N ASN A 23 -30.66 -4.62 -3.61
CA ASN A 23 -29.25 -4.31 -3.47
C ASN A 23 -28.75 -4.31 -2.01
N LEU A 24 -29.61 -4.53 -0.99
CA LEU A 24 -29.20 -4.51 0.43
C LEU A 24 -28.11 -5.55 0.75
N GLN A 25 -28.18 -6.72 0.11
CA GLN A 25 -27.18 -7.76 0.24
C GLN A 25 -25.83 -7.33 -0.35
N GLN A 26 -25.83 -6.70 -1.52
CA GLN A 26 -24.63 -6.17 -2.19
C GLN A 26 -23.98 -5.05 -1.36
N TYR A 27 -24.77 -4.15 -0.77
CA TYR A 27 -24.24 -3.12 0.15
C TYR A 27 -23.57 -3.74 1.39
N LYS A 28 -24.16 -4.80 1.95
CA LYS A 28 -23.58 -5.53 3.09
C LYS A 28 -22.30 -6.27 2.69
N GLU A 29 -22.23 -6.81 1.49
CA GLU A 29 -21.04 -7.46 0.95
C GLU A 29 -19.89 -6.46 0.76
N VAL A 30 -20.16 -5.28 0.20
CA VAL A 30 -19.17 -4.20 0.08
C VAL A 30 -18.69 -3.68 1.43
N GLY A 31 -19.59 -3.57 2.43
CA GLY A 31 -19.21 -3.27 3.82
C GLY A 31 -18.23 -4.31 4.40
N ASN A 32 -18.49 -5.60 4.17
CA ASN A 32 -17.60 -6.69 4.60
C ASN A 32 -16.23 -6.64 3.89
N ILE A 33 -16.21 -6.34 2.60
CA ILE A 33 -14.98 -6.14 1.82
C ILE A 33 -14.16 -4.99 2.44
N MET A 34 -14.82 -3.87 2.75
CA MET A 34 -14.17 -2.71 3.34
C MET A 34 -13.62 -3.00 4.75
N ALA A 35 -14.35 -3.79 5.55
CA ALA A 35 -13.89 -4.22 6.87
C ALA A 35 -12.63 -5.11 6.77
N LYS A 36 -12.57 -6.03 5.80
CA LYS A 36 -11.38 -6.84 5.51
C LYS A 36 -10.21 -5.96 5.08
N LEU A 37 -10.44 -5.03 4.15
CA LEU A 37 -9.43 -4.08 3.67
C LEU A 37 -8.83 -3.26 4.83
N ARG A 38 -9.69 -2.70 5.70
CA ARG A 38 -9.27 -1.95 6.90
C ARG A 38 -8.37 -2.80 7.82
N ARG A 39 -8.71 -4.07 8.02
CA ARG A 39 -7.91 -4.98 8.84
C ARG A 39 -6.55 -5.28 8.22
N ASN A 40 -6.49 -5.46 6.90
CA ASN A 40 -5.24 -5.70 6.18
C ASN A 40 -4.32 -4.48 6.24
N ILE A 41 -4.82 -3.27 5.96
CA ILE A 41 -4.03 -2.03 6.04
C ILE A 41 -3.45 -1.83 7.45
N LYS A 42 -4.22 -2.14 8.50
CA LYS A 42 -3.73 -2.07 9.89
C LYS A 42 -2.61 -3.08 10.14
N ARG A 43 -2.70 -4.29 9.61
CA ARG A 43 -1.64 -5.31 9.71
C ARG A 43 -0.39 -4.91 8.93
N GLU A 44 -0.56 -4.34 7.73
CA GLU A 44 0.55 -3.80 6.95
C GLU A 44 1.25 -2.68 7.71
N PHE A 45 0.51 -1.76 8.32
CA PHE A 45 1.10 -0.69 9.14
C PHE A 45 1.95 -1.22 10.29
N VAL A 46 1.45 -2.23 11.01
CA VAL A 46 2.21 -2.86 12.10
C VAL A 46 3.45 -3.57 11.57
N SER A 47 3.31 -4.31 10.46
CA SER A 47 4.44 -5.03 9.84
C SER A 47 5.51 -4.06 9.34
N TRP A 48 5.08 -2.97 8.71
CA TRP A 48 5.95 -1.89 8.25
C TRP A 48 6.68 -1.22 9.41
N LEU A 49 5.98 -0.91 10.51
CA LEU A 49 6.60 -0.32 11.70
C LEU A 49 7.67 -1.23 12.29
N LEU A 50 7.41 -2.54 12.37
CA LEU A 50 8.38 -3.54 12.82
C LEU A 50 9.60 -3.58 11.88
N CYS A 51 9.40 -3.53 10.57
CA CYS A 51 10.49 -3.48 9.59
C CYS A 51 11.35 -2.21 9.73
N VAL A 52 10.73 -1.04 9.94
CA VAL A 52 11.46 0.22 10.14
C VAL A 52 12.29 0.18 11.42
N ILE A 53 11.71 -0.29 12.53
CA ILE A 53 12.43 -0.44 13.80
C ILE A 53 13.62 -1.40 13.62
N PHE A 54 13.40 -2.52 12.92
CA PHE A 54 14.47 -3.45 12.59
C PHE A 54 15.59 -2.78 11.79
N LEU A 55 15.27 -2.04 10.73
CA LEU A 55 16.26 -1.33 9.90
C LEU A 55 17.05 -0.28 10.70
N ILE A 56 16.40 0.43 11.63
CA ILE A 56 17.10 1.37 12.52
C ILE A 56 18.08 0.64 13.46
N ALA A 57 17.76 -0.59 13.87
CA ALA A 57 18.61 -1.39 14.74
C ALA A 57 19.78 -2.09 13.98
N VAL A 58 19.69 -2.28 12.67
CA VAL A 58 20.71 -2.99 11.86
C VAL A 58 22.13 -2.42 12.06
N PRO A 59 22.38 -1.09 11.96
CA PRO A 59 23.72 -0.52 12.17
C PRO A 59 24.27 -0.67 13.59
N MET A 60 23.42 -0.99 14.59
CA MET A 60 23.87 -1.23 15.96
C MET A 60 24.44 -2.64 16.14
N LEU A 61 24.19 -3.55 15.20
CA LEU A 61 24.71 -4.90 15.26
C LEU A 61 26.21 -4.92 14.91
N PRO A 62 27.05 -5.64 15.66
CA PRO A 62 28.51 -5.64 15.49
C PRO A 62 28.97 -6.19 14.12
N PHE A 63 28.10 -6.92 13.41
CA PHE A 63 28.35 -7.44 12.07
C PHE A 63 28.22 -6.36 10.97
N TYR A 64 27.44 -5.31 11.21
CA TYR A 64 27.19 -4.22 10.28
C TYR A 64 27.95 -2.98 10.73
N LYS A 65 29.26 -2.96 10.46
CA LYS A 65 30.12 -1.80 10.73
C LYS A 65 29.90 -0.74 9.64
N ILE A 66 28.77 -0.04 9.70
CA ILE A 66 28.48 1.10 8.82
C ILE A 66 29.04 2.35 9.51
N GLN A 67 30.06 2.97 8.92
CA GLN A 67 30.78 4.11 9.52
C GLN A 67 30.86 5.29 8.55
N GLY A 68 31.19 6.47 9.07
CA GLY A 68 31.39 7.69 8.27
C GLY A 68 30.12 8.19 7.56
N TYR A 69 30.29 8.80 6.37
CA TYR A 69 29.19 9.35 5.58
C TYR A 69 28.18 8.30 5.10
N ALA A 70 28.57 7.02 5.00
CA ALA A 70 27.66 5.93 4.65
C ALA A 70 26.59 5.69 5.74
N ALA A 71 26.93 5.91 7.02
CA ALA A 71 25.96 5.82 8.12
C ALA A 71 24.92 6.95 8.04
N PHE A 72 25.37 8.18 7.72
CA PHE A 72 24.46 9.30 7.49
C PHE A 72 23.52 9.02 6.31
N ALA A 73 24.07 8.57 5.18
CA ALA A 73 23.28 8.20 4.00
C ALA A 73 22.25 7.10 4.33
N TYR A 74 22.64 6.10 5.12
CA TYR A 74 21.74 5.03 5.57
C TYR A 74 20.51 5.57 6.31
N TYR A 75 20.71 6.37 7.36
CA TYR A 75 19.60 6.95 8.12
C TYR A 75 18.77 7.93 7.27
N PHE A 76 19.42 8.68 6.36
CA PHE A 76 18.73 9.56 5.43
C PHE A 76 17.73 8.80 4.55
N PHE A 77 18.14 7.66 3.97
CA PHE A 77 17.24 6.84 3.15
C PHE A 77 16.12 6.19 3.98
N ILE A 78 16.36 5.81 5.24
CA ILE A 78 15.28 5.35 6.13
C ILE A 78 14.25 6.46 6.34
N VAL A 79 14.68 7.69 6.61
CA VAL A 79 13.76 8.83 6.78
C VAL A 79 12.96 9.09 5.50
N GLN A 80 13.58 9.01 4.33
CA GLN A 80 12.89 9.14 3.03
C GLN A 80 11.82 8.07 2.84
N ILE A 81 12.14 6.80 3.17
CA ILE A 81 11.18 5.68 3.14
C ILE A 81 10.01 5.93 4.09
N CYS A 82 10.29 6.43 5.30
CA CYS A 82 9.25 6.80 6.26
C CYS A 82 8.33 7.90 5.74
N LEU A 83 8.90 8.93 5.11
CA LEU A 83 8.14 10.05 4.57
C LEU A 83 7.25 9.61 3.39
N SER A 84 7.79 8.81 2.47
CA SER A 84 7.05 8.20 1.36
C SER A 84 5.87 7.35 1.87
N SER A 85 6.13 6.52 2.90
CA SER A 85 5.13 5.63 3.48
C SER A 85 3.99 6.42 4.16
N LEU A 86 4.29 7.57 4.77
CA LEU A 86 3.28 8.42 5.39
C LEU A 86 2.26 8.95 4.37
N LEU A 87 2.70 9.28 3.15
CA LEU A 87 1.80 9.72 2.07
C LEU A 87 0.79 8.63 1.69
N TYR A 88 1.25 7.38 1.62
CA TYR A 88 0.43 6.20 1.40
C TYR A 88 -0.61 6.02 2.51
N TYR A 89 -0.18 5.97 3.78
CA TYR A 89 -1.09 5.77 4.92
C TYR A 89 -2.12 6.89 5.04
N ARG A 90 -1.73 8.13 4.75
CA ARG A 90 -2.66 9.26 4.73
C ARG A 90 -3.80 9.04 3.73
N ARG A 91 -3.51 8.52 2.53
CA ARG A 91 -4.55 8.26 1.52
C ARG A 91 -5.49 7.14 1.93
N PHE A 92 -4.97 6.03 2.44
CA PHE A 92 -5.81 4.94 2.94
C PHE A 92 -6.63 5.36 4.17
N TYR A 93 -6.12 6.25 5.01
CA TYR A 93 -6.90 6.85 6.09
C TYR A 93 -8.10 7.65 5.57
N TYR A 94 -7.92 8.48 4.53
CA TYR A 94 -9.04 9.19 3.90
C TYR A 94 -10.06 8.25 3.26
N LEU A 95 -9.60 7.17 2.59
CA LEU A 95 -10.47 6.14 2.03
C LEU A 95 -11.33 5.48 3.14
N ILE A 96 -10.70 5.06 4.24
CA ILE A 96 -11.39 4.41 5.36
C ILE A 96 -12.39 5.37 6.03
N LYS A 97 -12.02 6.66 6.16
CA LYS A 97 -12.89 7.69 6.73
C LYS A 97 -14.09 7.97 5.82
N SER A 98 -13.87 8.06 4.50
CA SER A 98 -14.92 8.21 3.49
C SER A 98 -15.88 7.01 3.54
N ALA A 99 -15.33 5.79 3.60
CA ALA A 99 -16.12 4.56 3.62
C ALA A 99 -16.93 4.35 4.91
N GLY A 100 -16.47 4.86 6.06
CA GLY A 100 -17.24 4.81 7.31
C GLY A 100 -18.52 5.64 7.27
N GLN A 101 -18.65 6.59 6.35
CA GLN A 101 -19.88 7.35 6.11
C GLN A 101 -20.84 6.62 5.15
N ILE A 102 -20.36 5.58 4.44
CA ILE A 102 -21.11 4.84 3.41
C ILE A 102 -22.05 3.81 4.04
N GLU A 103 -21.71 3.25 5.21
CA GLU A 103 -22.61 2.37 5.99
C GLU A 103 -23.96 3.05 6.31
N LEU A 104 -24.07 4.38 6.18
CA LEU A 104 -25.27 5.17 6.44
C LEU A 104 -26.06 5.57 5.19
N LEU A 105 -25.49 5.44 3.98
CA LEU A 105 -26.09 5.96 2.73
C LEU A 105 -25.87 4.96 1.59
N ALA A 106 -26.74 3.95 1.54
CA ALA A 106 -26.81 2.92 0.51
C ALA A 106 -27.31 3.49 -0.83
N SER A 107 -26.43 4.18 -1.56
CA SER A 107 -26.71 4.68 -2.92
C SER A 107 -25.65 4.25 -3.93
N ARG A 108 -26.07 4.07 -5.18
CA ARG A 108 -25.21 3.71 -6.33
C ARG A 108 -24.05 4.69 -6.50
N GLU A 109 -24.33 6.00 -6.40
CA GLU A 109 -23.32 7.06 -6.52
C GLU A 109 -22.21 6.91 -5.49
N HIS A 110 -22.54 6.46 -4.28
CA HIS A 110 -21.56 6.28 -3.22
C HIS A 110 -20.70 5.04 -3.44
N LEU A 111 -21.27 3.95 -3.95
CA LEU A 111 -20.53 2.73 -4.31
C LEU A 111 -19.55 3.00 -5.45
N LEU A 112 -19.99 3.77 -6.46
CA LEU A 112 -19.18 4.22 -7.58
C LEU A 112 -18.03 5.12 -7.09
N LYS A 113 -18.32 6.07 -6.19
CA LYS A 113 -17.28 6.89 -5.54
C LYS A 113 -16.27 6.03 -4.78
N LEU A 114 -16.73 5.05 -4.00
CA LEU A 114 -15.86 4.14 -3.25
C LEU A 114 -14.94 3.34 -4.17
N TYR A 115 -15.46 2.84 -5.29
CA TYR A 115 -14.67 2.14 -6.31
C TYR A 115 -13.54 3.02 -6.84
N TYR A 116 -13.84 4.26 -7.23
CA TYR A 116 -12.83 5.19 -7.73
C TYR A 116 -11.83 5.61 -6.64
N ASP A 117 -12.30 5.86 -5.42
CA ASP A 117 -11.44 6.18 -4.27
C ASP A 117 -10.48 5.02 -3.95
N LEU A 118 -10.98 3.78 -3.98
CA LEU A 118 -10.16 2.58 -3.77
C LEU A 118 -9.13 2.41 -4.90
N LYS A 119 -9.57 2.50 -6.17
CA LYS A 119 -8.68 2.41 -7.32
C LYS A 119 -7.57 3.46 -7.26
N TYR A 120 -7.91 4.68 -6.86
CA TYR A 120 -6.96 5.77 -6.69
C TYR A 120 -5.99 5.52 -5.52
N ALA A 121 -6.47 4.94 -4.41
CA ALA A 121 -5.61 4.57 -3.29
C ALA A 121 -4.61 3.46 -3.68
N VAL A 122 -5.05 2.45 -4.44
CA VAL A 122 -4.20 1.38 -4.98
C VAL A 122 -3.15 1.94 -5.94
N GLU A 123 -3.54 2.86 -6.83
CA GLU A 123 -2.58 3.50 -7.74
C GLU A 123 -1.56 4.36 -6.98
N THR A 124 -2.01 5.06 -5.94
CA THR A 124 -1.10 5.82 -5.06
C THR A 124 -0.10 4.90 -4.37
N TYR A 125 -0.56 3.75 -3.87
CA TYR A 125 0.32 2.74 -3.28
C TYR A 125 1.35 2.25 -4.29
N ARG A 126 0.94 1.96 -5.53
CA ARG A 126 1.84 1.57 -6.62
C ARG A 126 2.92 2.62 -6.88
N ILE A 127 2.53 3.89 -7.02
CA ILE A 127 3.47 4.99 -7.26
C ILE A 127 4.45 5.14 -6.09
N VAL A 128 3.95 5.12 -4.85
CA VAL A 128 4.79 5.21 -3.65
C VAL A 128 5.78 4.04 -3.59
N ALA A 129 5.32 2.81 -3.88
CA ALA A 129 6.18 1.64 -3.92
C ALA A 129 7.30 1.80 -4.97
N TYR A 130 6.99 2.31 -6.18
CA TYR A 130 8.01 2.58 -7.20
C TYR A 130 9.01 3.66 -6.79
N VAL A 131 8.55 4.74 -6.14
CA VAL A 131 9.43 5.78 -5.59
C VAL A 131 10.38 5.22 -4.51
N MET A 132 9.94 4.19 -3.79
CA MET A 132 10.75 3.54 -2.74
C MET A 132 11.80 2.56 -3.28
N ILE A 133 11.68 2.07 -4.52
CA ILE A 133 12.62 1.08 -5.09
C ILE A 133 14.07 1.59 -5.07
N PRO A 134 14.41 2.78 -5.61
CA PRO A 134 15.79 3.26 -5.61
C PRO A 134 16.34 3.43 -4.19
N GLN A 135 15.50 3.92 -3.27
CA GLN A 135 15.86 4.13 -1.86
C GLN A 135 16.20 2.81 -1.16
N ALA A 136 15.38 1.78 -1.41
CA ALA A 136 15.60 0.43 -0.90
C ALA A 136 16.87 -0.21 -1.48
N LEU A 137 17.16 0.02 -2.77
CA LEU A 137 18.40 -0.45 -3.40
C LEU A 137 19.64 0.19 -2.80
N PHE A 138 19.62 1.49 -2.54
CA PHE A 138 20.73 2.16 -1.85
C PHE A 138 20.94 1.62 -0.44
N LEU A 139 19.87 1.41 0.33
CA LEU A 139 19.96 0.79 1.65
C LEU A 139 20.56 -0.62 1.58
N TYR A 140 20.11 -1.42 0.63
CA TYR A 140 20.61 -2.78 0.42
C TYR A 140 22.10 -2.79 0.04
N LEU A 141 22.53 -1.87 -0.85
CA LEU A 141 23.92 -1.71 -1.24
C LEU A 141 24.82 -1.34 -0.06
N ILE A 142 24.39 -0.39 0.78
CA ILE A 142 25.11 -0.02 2.01
C ILE A 142 25.22 -1.23 2.95
N MET A 143 24.13 -1.97 3.11
CA MET A 143 24.05 -3.10 4.02
C MET A 143 24.92 -4.29 3.58
N ILE A 144 24.97 -4.61 2.28
CA ILE A 144 25.88 -5.64 1.74
C ILE A 144 27.33 -5.15 1.78
N GLY A 145 27.57 -3.89 1.42
CA GLY A 145 28.90 -3.31 1.38
C GLY A 145 29.60 -3.35 2.74
N ARG A 146 28.86 -3.32 3.84
CA ARG A 146 29.39 -3.31 5.22
C ARG A 146 30.51 -2.26 5.34
N ASN A 147 31.73 -2.66 5.71
CA ASN A 147 32.90 -1.77 5.77
C ASN A 147 33.36 -1.24 4.42
N LYS A 148 33.06 -1.95 3.31
CA LYS A 148 33.45 -1.56 1.95
C LYS A 148 32.43 -0.64 1.28
N ALA A 149 31.32 -0.32 1.95
CA ALA A 149 30.31 0.57 1.38
C ALA A 149 30.91 1.93 0.98
N ILE A 150 31.86 2.46 1.76
CA ILE A 150 32.57 3.70 1.45
C ILE A 150 33.44 3.53 0.20
N GLU A 151 34.25 2.47 0.12
CA GLU A 151 35.08 2.18 -1.06
C GLU A 151 34.23 2.03 -2.33
N TRP A 152 33.05 1.42 -2.22
CA TRP A 152 32.13 1.27 -3.35
C TRP A 152 31.54 2.61 -3.77
N PHE A 153 31.19 3.48 -2.82
CA PHE A 153 30.74 4.84 -3.12
C PHE A 153 31.84 5.68 -3.76
N GLU A 154 33.08 5.57 -3.30
CA GLU A 154 34.22 6.28 -3.91
C GLU A 154 34.46 5.79 -5.34
N LYS A 155 34.45 4.47 -5.57
CA LYS A 155 34.54 3.89 -6.93
C LYS A 155 33.43 4.40 -7.85
N LEU A 156 32.21 4.55 -7.33
CA LEU A 156 31.07 5.10 -8.08
C LEU A 156 31.19 6.61 -8.33
N TYR A 157 31.71 7.37 -7.36
CA TYR A 157 31.92 8.81 -7.49
C TYR A 157 33.00 9.11 -8.55
N HIS A 158 34.09 8.33 -8.52
CA HIS A 158 35.18 8.35 -9.49
C HIS A 158 34.91 7.46 -10.71
N PHE A 159 33.69 7.52 -11.25
CA PHE A 159 33.22 6.60 -12.30
C PHE A 159 34.18 6.45 -13.49
N LYS A 160 34.75 7.57 -13.97
CA LYS A 160 35.64 7.59 -15.14
C LYS A 160 36.96 6.84 -14.86
N GLU A 161 37.52 7.03 -13.67
CA GLU A 161 38.78 6.39 -13.25
C GLU A 161 38.56 4.91 -12.96
N THR A 162 37.48 4.58 -12.25
CA THR A 162 37.08 3.19 -11.98
C THR A 162 36.76 2.42 -13.26
N TYR A 163 36.12 3.04 -14.27
CA TYR A 163 35.86 2.37 -15.54
C TYR A 163 37.14 1.98 -16.29
N GLN A 164 38.18 2.80 -16.17
CA GLN A 164 39.48 2.52 -16.80
C GLN A 164 40.28 1.46 -16.03
N GLN A 165 40.14 1.42 -14.70
CA GLN A 165 40.92 0.52 -13.84
C GLN A 165 40.24 -0.83 -13.58
N ASP A 166 38.91 -0.85 -13.51
CA ASP A 166 38.09 -1.98 -13.07
C ASP A 166 36.71 -1.95 -13.78
N PRO A 167 36.68 -2.14 -15.12
CA PRO A 167 35.44 -2.07 -15.91
C PRO A 167 34.45 -3.17 -15.51
N ASP A 168 34.94 -4.33 -15.08
CA ASP A 168 34.13 -5.48 -14.67
C ASP A 168 33.28 -5.14 -13.44
N PHE A 169 33.83 -4.41 -12.46
CA PHE A 169 33.08 -3.95 -11.30
C PHE A 169 31.88 -3.07 -11.67
N ILE A 170 32.07 -2.13 -12.60
CA ILE A 170 30.99 -1.25 -13.06
C ILE A 170 29.93 -2.04 -13.81
N LEU A 171 30.35 -2.95 -14.70
CA LEU A 171 29.44 -3.77 -15.49
C LEU A 171 28.58 -4.66 -14.59
N TRP A 172 29.19 -5.34 -13.60
CA TRP A 172 28.45 -6.13 -12.61
C TRP A 172 27.51 -5.29 -11.75
N MET A 173 27.90 -4.07 -11.40
CA MET A 173 27.06 -3.19 -10.60
C MET A 173 25.83 -2.70 -11.37
N ILE A 174 26.01 -2.32 -12.64
CA ILE A 174 24.89 -1.92 -13.50
C ILE A 174 23.95 -3.11 -13.75
N LEU A 175 24.49 -4.27 -14.10
CA LEU A 175 23.67 -5.48 -14.31
C LEU A 175 22.90 -5.88 -13.05
N SER A 176 23.54 -5.87 -11.89
CA SER A 176 22.88 -6.20 -10.62
C SER A 176 21.83 -5.16 -10.23
N ALA A 177 22.06 -3.87 -10.49
CA ALA A 177 21.07 -2.82 -10.27
C ALA A 177 19.84 -3.01 -11.16
N ILE A 178 20.03 -3.25 -12.47
CA ILE A 178 18.93 -3.48 -13.42
C ILE A 178 18.15 -4.74 -13.04
N ALA A 179 18.85 -5.84 -12.75
CA ALA A 179 18.21 -7.09 -12.33
C ALA A 179 17.40 -6.91 -11.04
N SER A 180 17.95 -6.20 -10.06
CA SER A 180 17.27 -5.94 -8.79
C SER A 180 16.03 -5.05 -8.97
N ILE A 181 16.12 -4.00 -9.79
CA ILE A 181 14.95 -3.15 -10.13
C ILE A 181 13.86 -4.00 -10.79
N ALA A 182 14.21 -4.83 -11.77
CA ALA A 182 13.25 -5.68 -12.47
C ALA A 182 12.57 -6.68 -11.52
N ILE A 183 13.33 -7.36 -10.67
CA ILE A 183 12.81 -8.30 -9.68
C ILE A 183 11.87 -7.59 -8.69
N ILE A 184 12.29 -6.46 -8.13
CA ILE A 184 11.49 -5.71 -7.16
C ILE A 184 10.21 -5.18 -7.81
N ALA A 185 10.29 -4.67 -9.05
CA ALA A 185 9.12 -4.19 -9.78
C ALA A 185 8.10 -5.30 -10.04
N VAL A 186 8.56 -6.49 -10.48
CA VAL A 186 7.69 -7.65 -10.69
C VAL A 186 7.05 -8.11 -9.38
N ILE A 187 7.83 -8.25 -8.30
CA ILE A 187 7.31 -8.64 -6.99
C ILE A 187 6.28 -7.62 -6.51
N THR A 188 6.56 -6.32 -6.66
CA THR A 188 5.66 -5.24 -6.25
C THR A 188 4.33 -5.31 -7.00
N GLU A 189 4.36 -5.49 -8.32
CA GLU A 189 3.14 -5.59 -9.13
C GLU A 189 2.34 -6.86 -8.81
N LEU A 190 3.01 -7.99 -8.54
CA LEU A 190 2.36 -9.22 -8.08
C LEU A 190 1.69 -9.03 -6.72
N MET A 191 2.37 -8.39 -5.77
CA MET A 191 1.83 -8.10 -4.45
C MET A 191 0.63 -7.15 -4.53
N ILE A 192 0.70 -6.10 -5.34
CA ILE A 192 -0.43 -5.17 -5.54
C ILE A 192 -1.66 -5.91 -6.08
N ARG A 193 -1.48 -6.76 -7.08
CA ARG A 193 -2.56 -7.55 -7.66
C ARG A 193 -3.16 -8.51 -6.63
N TYR A 194 -2.33 -9.21 -5.88
CA TYR A 194 -2.77 -10.18 -4.89
C TYR A 194 -3.48 -9.54 -3.68
N TYR A 195 -2.93 -8.46 -3.12
CA TYR A 195 -3.49 -7.84 -1.92
C TYR A 195 -4.65 -6.89 -2.20
N TYR A 196 -4.67 -6.21 -3.35
CA TYR A 196 -5.63 -5.14 -3.62
C TYR A 196 -6.48 -5.36 -4.88
N GLY A 197 -6.00 -6.13 -5.85
CA GLY A 197 -6.71 -6.37 -7.11
C GLY A 197 -8.06 -7.06 -6.91
N ASP A 198 -8.10 -8.05 -6.02
CA ASP A 198 -9.33 -8.78 -5.71
C ASP A 198 -10.41 -7.88 -5.10
N TYR A 199 -10.04 -6.93 -4.22
CA TYR A 199 -10.99 -6.00 -3.62
C TYR A 199 -11.57 -5.03 -4.65
N VAL A 200 -10.75 -4.51 -5.56
CA VAL A 200 -11.21 -3.64 -6.65
C VAL A 200 -12.16 -4.41 -7.57
N LYS A 201 -11.84 -5.67 -7.88
CA LYS A 201 -12.67 -6.53 -8.74
C LYS A 201 -14.02 -6.85 -8.10
N GLN A 202 -14.04 -7.24 -6.83
CA GLN A 202 -15.26 -7.57 -6.09
C GLN A 202 -16.20 -6.36 -5.97
N ILE A 203 -15.66 -5.16 -5.73
CA ILE A 203 -16.49 -3.94 -5.70
C ILE A 203 -17.04 -3.61 -7.09
N LYS A 204 -16.26 -3.83 -8.15
CA LYS A 204 -16.72 -3.64 -9.54
C LYS A 204 -17.83 -4.65 -9.91
N GLU A 205 -17.64 -5.93 -9.58
CA GLU A 205 -18.64 -6.97 -9.84
C GLU A 205 -19.97 -6.67 -9.13
N ASN A 206 -19.93 -6.17 -7.88
CA ASN A 206 -21.13 -5.70 -7.18
C ASN A 206 -21.78 -4.48 -7.84
N LEU A 207 -20.99 -3.52 -8.34
CA LEU A 207 -21.50 -2.35 -9.06
C LEU A 207 -22.16 -2.73 -10.40
N ASP A 208 -21.55 -3.64 -11.16
CA ASP A 208 -22.05 -4.10 -12.45
C ASP A 208 -23.37 -4.88 -12.28
N GLN A 209 -23.53 -5.66 -11.20
CA GLN A 209 -24.79 -6.35 -10.86
C GLN A 209 -25.94 -5.38 -10.56
N MET A 210 -25.64 -4.24 -9.92
CA MET A 210 -26.62 -3.18 -9.67
C MET A 210 -27.03 -2.41 -10.94
N GLU A 211 -26.27 -2.54 -12.04
CA GLU A 211 -26.57 -1.91 -13.33
C GLU A 211 -27.35 -2.83 -14.27
N SER A 212 -27.30 -4.15 -14.03
CA SER A 212 -28.04 -5.16 -14.80
C SER A 212 -29.47 -5.41 -14.31
N ASP A 213 -29.81 -4.99 -13.09
CA ASP A 213 -31.16 -5.03 -12.49
C ASP A 213 -31.90 -3.69 -12.69
#